data_AF-A0A959YQR1-F1
#
_entry.id   AF-A0A959YQR1-F1
#
_cell.length_a   1.000
_cell.length_b   1.000
_cell.length_c   1.000
_cell.angle_alpha   90.00
_cell.angle_beta   90.00
_cell.angle_gamma   90.00
#
_symmetry.space_group_name_H-M   'P 1'
#
loop_
_entity.id
_entity.type
_entity.pdbx_description
1 polymer ?
#
loop_
_entity_poly.entity_id
_entity_poly.type
_entity_poly.pdbx_seq_one_letter_code
_entity_poly.pdbx_strand_id
1 'polypeptide(L)'
;MRHNFVKFLMIVLMAVPFATVAQKSGANSIFERYSGKDGYTSVDINKGLFELFAEIDADDPEFDDFQKAIEGVESMRLIAYQIEEDKGNIEEKERFINDIRSNVTLDEFEELLVVKDKDANINFYAISSGSVIREVLMIVDGANEAVLLSLYGDIDLKHIAKLGSTMDLGGMEYLGKMKNN
;
A
#
# COMPACT_ATOMS: atom_id res chain seq x y z
N MET A 1 45.90 33.82 10.84
CA MET A 1 44.44 33.78 10.58
C MET A 1 43.98 32.56 9.79
N ARG A 2 44.70 32.08 8.74
CA ARG A 2 44.32 30.88 7.96
C ARG A 2 44.12 29.59 8.77
N HIS A 3 44.91 29.36 9.82
CA HIS A 3 44.86 28.10 10.58
C HIS A 3 43.60 27.95 11.46
N ASN A 4 43.03 29.07 11.94
CA ASN A 4 41.81 29.05 12.76
C ASN A 4 40.55 28.94 11.89
N PHE A 5 40.61 29.47 10.66
CA PHE A 5 39.54 29.34 9.68
C PHE A 5 39.36 27.89 9.21
N VAL A 6 40.46 27.16 8.98
CA VAL A 6 40.42 25.74 8.59
C VAL A 6 39.90 24.85 9.73
N LYS A 7 40.27 25.16 10.99
CA LYS A 7 39.74 24.45 12.17
C LYS A 7 38.24 24.72 12.38
N PHE A 8 37.78 25.94 12.15
CA PHE A 8 36.36 26.29 12.20
C PHE A 8 35.56 25.58 11.10
N LEU A 9 36.12 25.49 9.89
CA LEU A 9 35.51 24.76 8.77
C LEU A 9 35.42 23.25 9.02
N MET A 10 36.42 22.64 9.67
CA MET A 10 36.38 21.22 10.06
C MET A 10 35.33 20.89 11.13
N ILE A 11 35.10 21.79 12.08
CA ILE A 11 34.08 21.60 13.14
C ILE A 11 32.66 21.71 12.57
N VAL A 12 32.44 22.60 11.59
CA VAL A 12 31.16 22.71 10.87
C VAL A 12 30.90 21.48 9.98
N LEU A 13 31.94 20.87 9.41
CA LEU A 13 31.81 19.66 8.59
C LEU A 13 31.49 18.39 9.40
N MET A 14 31.82 18.36 10.70
CA MET A 14 31.51 17.25 11.62
C MET A 14 30.11 17.36 12.24
N ALA A 15 29.42 18.49 12.06
CA ALA A 15 28.07 18.74 12.57
C ALA A 15 26.99 18.50 11.51
N VAL A 16 27.26 17.71 10.47
CA VAL A 16 26.21 17.19 9.60
C VAL A 16 25.58 16.02 10.36
N PRO A 17 24.35 16.15 10.89
CA PRO A 17 23.67 14.96 11.39
C PRO A 17 23.54 14.00 10.21
N PHE A 18 24.02 12.76 10.40
CA PHE A 18 23.57 11.61 9.63
C PHE A 18 22.08 11.42 9.92
N ALA A 19 21.25 12.30 9.37
CA ALA A 19 19.81 12.19 9.33
C ALA A 19 19.39 11.92 7.89
N THR A 20 20.09 11.00 7.22
CA THR A 20 19.45 10.18 6.19
C THR A 20 18.85 8.97 6.89
N VAL A 21 17.93 9.23 7.83
CA VAL A 21 16.87 8.24 8.03
C VAL A 21 16.09 8.37 6.73
N ALA A 22 16.40 7.50 5.76
CA ALA A 22 15.43 7.19 4.75
C ALA A 22 14.17 6.84 5.55
N GLN A 23 13.20 7.75 5.58
CA GLN A 23 11.86 7.48 6.07
C GLN A 23 11.34 6.39 5.13
N LYS A 24 11.74 5.14 5.40
CA LYS A 24 11.05 3.98 4.87
C LYS A 24 9.63 4.19 5.36
N SER A 25 8.70 4.45 4.44
CA SER A 25 7.30 4.61 4.80
C SER A 25 6.90 3.48 5.74
N GLY A 26 6.03 3.75 6.71
CA GLY A 26 5.66 2.77 7.73
C GLY A 26 5.24 1.41 7.14
N ALA A 27 4.54 1.45 6.00
CA ALA A 27 4.16 0.27 5.21
C ALA A 27 5.35 -0.53 4.67
N ASN A 28 6.40 0.16 4.22
CA ASN A 28 7.65 -0.42 3.72
C ASN A 28 8.27 -1.41 4.73
N SER A 29 8.26 -1.04 6.01
CA SER A 29 8.78 -1.88 7.08
C SER A 29 7.97 -3.17 7.31
N ILE A 30 6.66 -3.13 7.06
CA ILE A 30 5.78 -4.28 7.15
C ILE A 30 6.07 -5.26 6.03
N PHE A 31 6.16 -4.79 4.78
CA PHE A 31 6.50 -5.63 3.63
C PHE A 31 7.85 -6.33 3.85
N GLU A 32 8.89 -5.62 4.29
CA GLU A 32 10.20 -6.20 4.56
C GLU A 32 10.18 -7.23 5.71
N ARG A 33 9.39 -6.99 6.76
CA ARG A 33 9.34 -7.85 7.94
C ARG A 33 8.64 -9.18 7.66
N TYR A 34 7.62 -9.19 6.81
CA TYR A 34 6.73 -10.33 6.63
C TYR A 34 6.90 -11.05 5.29
N SER A 35 7.51 -10.41 4.29
CA SER A 35 7.78 -11.04 3.00
C SER A 35 8.65 -12.28 3.14
N GLY A 36 8.22 -13.38 2.49
CA GLY A 36 8.92 -14.67 2.52
C GLY A 36 8.77 -15.47 3.83
N LYS A 37 7.93 -15.03 4.77
CA LYS A 37 7.58 -15.82 5.96
C LYS A 37 6.47 -16.84 5.66
N ASP A 38 6.51 -17.96 6.37
CA ASP A 38 5.48 -18.99 6.28
C ASP A 38 4.09 -18.41 6.60
N GLY A 39 3.09 -18.76 5.79
CA GLY A 39 1.72 -18.28 5.92
C GLY A 39 1.46 -16.89 5.32
N TYR A 40 2.50 -16.18 4.87
CA TYR A 40 2.34 -14.89 4.19
C TYR A 40 2.47 -15.02 2.68
N THR A 41 1.52 -14.45 1.96
CA THR A 41 1.62 -14.23 0.51
C THR A 41 2.10 -12.82 0.26
N SER A 42 3.15 -12.64 -0.54
CA SER A 42 3.71 -11.34 -0.87
C SER A 42 3.83 -11.17 -2.37
N VAL A 43 3.38 -10.02 -2.87
CA VAL A 43 3.44 -9.63 -4.28
C VAL A 43 4.10 -8.26 -4.36
N ASP A 44 5.13 -8.14 -5.18
CA ASP A 44 5.82 -6.88 -5.46
C ASP A 44 5.91 -6.70 -6.98
N ILE A 45 5.23 -5.67 -7.47
CA ILE A 45 5.18 -5.31 -8.88
C ILE A 45 5.78 -3.92 -9.04
N ASN A 46 6.77 -3.80 -9.92
CA ASN A 46 7.40 -2.54 -10.27
C ASN A 46 6.89 -2.01 -11.62
N LYS A 47 7.26 -0.78 -11.91
CA LYS A 47 6.90 -0.04 -13.12
C LYS A 47 7.13 -0.83 -14.41
N GLY A 48 8.23 -1.58 -14.52
CA GLY A 48 8.54 -2.32 -15.74
C GLY A 48 7.51 -3.40 -16.08
N LEU A 49 6.91 -4.06 -15.08
CA LEU A 49 5.84 -5.03 -15.33
C LEU A 49 4.51 -4.33 -15.66
N PHE A 50 4.24 -3.16 -15.08
CA PHE A 50 3.07 -2.36 -15.45
C PHE A 50 3.16 -1.80 -16.88
N GLU A 51 4.34 -1.30 -17.27
CA GLU A 51 4.62 -0.86 -18.64
C GLU A 51 4.41 -2.01 -19.63
N LEU A 52 4.86 -3.22 -19.30
CA LEU A 52 4.60 -4.40 -20.12
C LEU A 52 3.10 -4.69 -20.25
N PHE A 53 2.32 -4.60 -19.16
CA PHE A 53 0.87 -4.80 -19.23
C PHE A 53 0.16 -3.71 -20.02
N ALA A 54 0.62 -2.47 -19.96
CA ALA A 54 0.05 -1.34 -20.72
C ALA A 54 0.27 -1.46 -22.24
N GLU A 55 1.29 -2.20 -22.67
CA GLU A 55 1.59 -2.45 -24.09
C GLU A 55 0.83 -3.64 -24.69
N ILE A 56 0.21 -4.49 -23.86
CA ILE A 56 -0.58 -5.63 -24.35
C ILE A 56 -1.91 -5.10 -24.88
N ASP A 57 -2.17 -5.32 -26.16
CA ASP A 57 -3.49 -5.08 -26.75
C ASP A 57 -4.30 -6.37 -26.61
N ALA A 58 -5.27 -6.38 -25.69
CA ALA A 58 -6.18 -7.50 -25.49
C ALA A 58 -7.60 -7.10 -25.89
N ASP A 59 -8.25 -7.94 -26.68
CA ASP A 59 -9.64 -7.75 -27.10
C ASP A 59 -10.63 -8.19 -25.98
N ASP A 60 -10.34 -7.77 -24.74
CA ASP A 60 -11.08 -8.11 -23.53
C ASP A 60 -11.43 -6.84 -22.72
N PRO A 61 -12.72 -6.47 -22.60
CA PRO A 61 -13.16 -5.29 -21.86
C PRO A 61 -12.72 -5.25 -20.38
N GLU A 62 -12.55 -6.40 -19.73
CA GLU A 62 -12.12 -6.48 -18.32
C GLU A 62 -10.63 -6.15 -18.19
N PHE A 63 -9.82 -6.61 -19.15
CA PHE A 63 -8.41 -6.27 -19.24
C PHE A 63 -8.20 -4.78 -19.53
N ASP A 64 -9.05 -4.22 -20.40
CA ASP A 64 -9.07 -2.81 -20.77
C ASP A 64 -9.34 -1.88 -19.56
N ASP A 65 -10.25 -2.29 -18.68
CA ASP A 65 -10.56 -1.57 -17.45
C ASP A 65 -9.46 -1.72 -16.40
N PHE A 66 -8.82 -2.89 -16.32
CA PHE A 66 -7.65 -3.10 -15.48
C PHE A 66 -6.48 -2.22 -15.93
N GLN A 67 -6.16 -2.18 -17.23
CA GLN A 67 -5.10 -1.35 -17.81
C GLN A 67 -5.28 0.13 -17.47
N LYS A 68 -6.49 0.67 -17.64
CA LYS A 68 -6.82 2.06 -17.26
C LYS A 68 -6.63 2.31 -15.77
N ALA A 69 -6.80 1.29 -14.93
CA ALA A 69 -6.69 1.45 -13.50
C ALA A 69 -5.27 1.30 -12.95
N ILE A 70 -4.40 0.61 -13.68
CA ILE A 70 -2.96 0.59 -13.41
C ILE A 70 -2.19 1.67 -14.16
N GLU A 71 -2.84 2.44 -15.04
CA GLU A 71 -2.23 3.57 -15.74
C GLU A 71 -1.68 4.58 -14.72
N GLY A 72 -0.41 4.93 -14.88
CA GLY A 72 0.29 5.82 -13.95
C GLY A 72 0.78 5.14 -12.65
N VAL A 73 0.44 3.88 -12.39
CA VAL A 73 0.99 3.12 -11.26
C VAL A 73 2.46 2.77 -11.53
N GLU A 74 3.33 3.13 -10.60
CA GLU A 74 4.77 2.88 -10.69
C GLU A 74 5.21 1.71 -9.80
N SER A 75 4.47 1.42 -8.73
CA SER A 75 4.66 0.22 -7.94
C SER A 75 3.39 -0.21 -7.21
N MET A 76 3.25 -1.52 -7.03
CA MET A 76 2.23 -2.14 -6.20
C MET A 76 2.89 -3.18 -5.32
N ARG A 77 2.56 -3.14 -4.03
CA ARG A 77 2.96 -4.16 -3.08
C ARG A 77 1.78 -4.62 -2.28
N LEU A 78 1.65 -5.94 -2.18
CA LEU A 78 0.62 -6.59 -1.39
C LEU A 78 1.28 -7.60 -0.48
N ILE A 79 0.83 -7.64 0.75
CA ILE A 79 1.15 -8.70 1.67
C ILE A 79 -0.11 -9.11 2.44
N ALA A 80 -0.39 -10.41 2.41
CA ALA A 80 -1.59 -10.99 2.98
C ALA A 80 -1.22 -12.17 3.88
N TYR A 81 -1.95 -12.30 4.98
CA TYR A 81 -1.97 -13.49 5.80
C TYR A 81 -3.38 -14.07 5.76
N GLN A 82 -3.50 -15.36 5.45
CA GLN A 82 -4.77 -16.06 5.42
C GLN A 82 -4.70 -17.28 6.33
N ILE A 83 -5.70 -17.43 7.19
CA ILE A 83 -5.86 -18.57 8.09
C ILE A 83 -6.34 -19.74 7.24
N GLU A 84 -5.45 -20.67 6.93
CA GLU A 84 -5.84 -21.97 6.35
C GLU A 84 -6.62 -22.79 7.40
N GLU A 85 -7.71 -23.43 6.98
CA GLU A 85 -8.70 -24.11 7.86
C GLU A 85 -8.06 -25.11 8.86
N ASP A 86 -6.89 -25.67 8.53
CA ASP A 86 -6.26 -26.75 9.29
C ASP A 86 -4.97 -26.33 10.04
N LYS A 87 -4.50 -25.09 9.86
CA LYS A 87 -3.18 -24.62 10.37
C LYS A 87 -3.11 -23.15 10.78
N GLY A 88 -4.15 -22.36 10.52
CA GLY A 88 -4.08 -20.91 10.68
C GLY A 88 -4.04 -20.46 12.13
N ASN A 89 -3.19 -19.46 12.40
CA ASN A 89 -3.00 -18.91 13.74
C ASN A 89 -3.66 -17.53 13.82
N ILE A 90 -4.83 -17.45 14.47
CA ILE A 90 -5.52 -16.17 14.74
C ILE A 90 -4.58 -15.19 15.44
N GLU A 91 -3.74 -15.65 16.37
CA GLU A 91 -2.78 -14.78 17.07
C GLU A 91 -1.74 -14.17 16.12
N GLU A 92 -1.32 -14.90 15.09
CA GLU A 92 -0.37 -14.40 14.08
C GLU A 92 -1.06 -13.35 13.19
N LYS A 93 -2.32 -13.60 12.78
CA LYS A 93 -3.13 -12.62 12.05
C LYS A 93 -3.31 -11.33 12.86
N GLU A 94 -3.67 -11.45 14.14
CA GLU A 94 -3.84 -10.31 15.04
C GLU A 94 -2.52 -9.56 15.26
N ARG A 95 -1.40 -10.28 15.42
CA ARG A 95 -0.07 -9.66 15.52
C ARG A 95 0.25 -8.85 14.27
N PHE A 96 -0.03 -9.41 13.09
CA PHE A 96 0.21 -8.75 11.82
C PHE A 96 -0.62 -7.47 11.67
N ILE A 97 -1.93 -7.51 11.96
CA ILE A 97 -2.79 -6.32 11.95
C ILE A 97 -2.32 -5.25 12.95
N ASN A 98 -1.94 -5.66 14.15
CA ASN A 98 -1.44 -4.72 15.17
C ASN A 98 -0.11 -4.10 14.75
N ASP A 99 0.77 -4.87 14.11
CA ASP A 99 2.01 -4.36 13.54
C ASP A 99 1.72 -3.34 12.43
N ILE A 100 0.77 -3.61 11.52
CA ILE A 100 0.33 -2.65 10.50
C ILE A 100 -0.11 -1.35 11.18
N ARG A 101 -1.08 -1.42 12.10
CA ARG A 101 -1.64 -0.24 12.78
C ARG A 101 -0.59 0.57 13.55
N SER A 102 0.45 -0.07 14.07
CA SER A 102 1.46 0.57 14.91
C SER A 102 2.64 1.14 14.12
N ASN A 103 2.94 0.57 12.95
CA ASN A 103 4.13 0.96 12.17
C ASN A 103 3.77 1.77 10.93
N VAL A 104 2.58 1.59 10.35
CA VAL A 104 2.10 2.41 9.23
C VAL A 104 1.69 3.78 9.76
N THR A 105 2.43 4.82 9.37
CA THR A 105 2.08 6.21 9.68
C THR A 105 1.05 6.70 8.66
N LEU A 106 -0.13 7.09 9.14
CA LEU A 106 -1.27 7.53 8.32
C LEU A 106 -1.56 9.03 8.44
N ASP A 107 -0.65 9.80 9.05
CA ASP A 107 -0.81 11.22 9.35
C ASP A 107 -0.88 12.10 8.09
N GLU A 108 -0.18 11.71 7.03
CA GLU A 108 -0.23 12.38 5.72
C GLU A 108 -1.35 11.84 4.82
N PHE A 109 -2.01 10.76 5.22
CA PHE A 109 -3.05 10.11 4.43
C PHE A 109 -4.44 10.66 4.77
N GLU A 110 -5.24 10.87 3.73
CA GLU A 110 -6.68 11.07 3.84
C GLU A 110 -7.40 9.71 3.85
N GLU A 111 -8.30 9.49 4.81
CA GLU A 111 -9.18 8.32 4.82
C GLU A 111 -10.31 8.51 3.81
N LEU A 112 -10.31 7.74 2.73
CA LEU A 112 -11.26 7.88 1.63
C LEU A 112 -12.50 7.02 1.79
N LEU A 113 -12.32 5.80 2.31
CA LEU A 113 -13.39 4.83 2.45
C LEU A 113 -13.14 3.94 3.66
N VAL A 114 -14.20 3.74 4.44
CA VAL A 114 -14.23 2.75 5.51
C VAL A 114 -15.45 1.87 5.32
N VAL A 115 -15.21 0.57 5.18
CA VAL A 115 -16.25 -0.45 5.20
C VAL A 115 -16.12 -1.21 6.50
N LYS A 116 -17.18 -1.24 7.30
CA LYS A 116 -17.26 -2.03 8.52
C LYS A 116 -18.41 -3.00 8.39
N ASP A 117 -18.08 -4.28 8.37
CA ASP A 117 -19.04 -5.36 8.44
C ASP A 117 -18.67 -6.33 9.56
N LYS A 118 -19.55 -7.31 9.82
CA LYS A 118 -19.33 -8.36 10.81
C LYS A 118 -18.12 -9.22 10.49
N ASP A 119 -17.82 -9.39 9.20
CA ASP A 119 -16.78 -10.32 8.74
C ASP A 119 -15.44 -9.63 8.47
N ALA A 120 -15.44 -8.34 8.14
CA ALA A 120 -14.23 -7.57 7.88
C ALA A 120 -14.36 -6.05 8.09
N ASN A 121 -13.25 -5.43 8.45
CA ASN A 121 -13.05 -3.98 8.37
C ASN A 121 -12.06 -3.66 7.25
N ILE A 122 -12.41 -2.71 6.39
CA ILE A 122 -11.57 -2.30 5.26
C ILE A 122 -11.43 -0.80 5.28
N ASN A 123 -10.18 -0.34 5.24
CA ASN A 123 -9.85 1.07 5.20
C ASN A 123 -9.02 1.37 3.95
N PHE A 124 -9.43 2.40 3.22
CA PHE A 124 -8.68 2.98 2.11
C PHE A 124 -8.19 4.36 2.50
N TYR A 125 -6.91 4.57 2.25
CA TYR A 125 -6.18 5.80 2.53
C TYR A 125 -5.51 6.28 1.25
N ALA A 126 -5.43 7.60 1.06
CA ALA A 126 -4.68 8.18 -0.06
C ALA A 126 -3.89 9.43 0.32
N ILE A 127 -2.73 9.62 -0.30
CA ILE A 127 -2.03 10.89 -0.34
C ILE A 127 -2.28 11.52 -1.71
N SER A 128 -2.84 12.72 -1.71
CA SER A 128 -3.19 13.44 -2.94
C SER A 128 -2.33 14.70 -3.13
N SER A 129 -1.92 14.97 -4.36
CA SER A 129 -1.33 16.25 -4.78
C SER A 129 -2.25 16.90 -5.80
N GLY A 130 -3.14 17.79 -5.32
CA GLY A 130 -4.19 18.37 -6.16
C GLY A 130 -5.21 17.31 -6.58
N SER A 131 -5.32 17.06 -7.89
CA SER A 131 -6.25 16.05 -8.45
C SER A 131 -5.61 14.69 -8.71
N VAL A 132 -4.33 14.52 -8.37
CA VAL A 132 -3.57 13.28 -8.62
C VAL A 132 -3.31 12.57 -7.30
N ILE A 133 -3.56 11.26 -7.25
CA ILE A 133 -3.24 10.44 -6.09
C ILE A 133 -1.83 9.89 -6.26
N ARG A 134 -0.99 10.17 -5.26
CA ARG A 134 0.42 9.76 -5.25
C ARG A 134 0.65 8.42 -4.59
N GLU A 135 -0.11 8.15 -3.54
CA GLU A 135 -0.02 6.91 -2.79
C GLU A 135 -1.41 6.46 -2.35
N VAL A 136 -1.68 5.16 -2.46
CA VAL A 136 -2.89 4.50 -1.94
C VAL A 136 -2.46 3.43 -0.97
N LEU A 137 -3.12 3.37 0.17
CA LEU A 137 -2.97 2.27 1.10
C LEU A 137 -4.32 1.64 1.38
N MET A 138 -4.39 0.32 1.33
CA MET A 138 -5.56 -0.45 1.72
C MET A 138 -5.16 -1.40 2.85
N ILE A 139 -5.97 -1.39 3.92
CA ILE A 139 -5.83 -2.30 5.05
C ILE A 139 -7.13 -3.08 5.18
N VAL A 140 -7.05 -4.41 5.13
CA VAL A 140 -8.15 -5.33 5.38
C VAL A 140 -7.87 -6.08 6.67
N ASP A 141 -8.83 -6.02 7.60
CA ASP A 141 -8.85 -6.77 8.85
C ASP A 141 -10.11 -7.64 8.88
N GLY A 142 -9.97 -8.86 8.37
CA GLY A 142 -11.01 -9.88 8.33
C GLY A 142 -10.92 -10.89 9.47
N ALA A 143 -11.97 -11.70 9.62
CA ALA A 143 -12.00 -12.78 10.60
C ALA A 143 -10.86 -13.79 10.39
N ASN A 144 -10.62 -14.19 9.14
CA ASN A 144 -9.63 -15.20 8.76
C ASN A 144 -8.51 -14.68 7.87
N GLU A 145 -8.48 -13.37 7.60
CA GLU A 145 -7.48 -12.78 6.72
C GLU A 145 -7.09 -11.38 7.15
N ALA A 146 -5.87 -11.00 6.80
CA ALA A 146 -5.38 -9.65 6.97
C ALA A 146 -4.57 -9.28 5.73
N VAL A 147 -4.80 -8.10 5.18
CA VAL A 147 -4.14 -7.63 3.95
C VAL A 147 -3.64 -6.22 4.14
N LEU A 148 -2.41 -5.98 3.69
CA LEU A 148 -1.86 -4.65 3.46
C LEU A 148 -1.51 -4.53 1.97
N LEU A 149 -2.11 -3.55 1.32
CA LEU A 149 -1.79 -3.18 -0.06
C LEU A 149 -1.34 -1.72 -0.11
N SER A 150 -0.30 -1.47 -0.90
CA SER A 150 0.27 -0.15 -1.17
C SER A 150 0.43 0.02 -2.67
N LEU A 151 -0.08 1.13 -3.21
CA LEU A 151 0.15 1.57 -4.58
C LEU A 151 0.85 2.92 -4.55
N TYR A 152 1.81 3.11 -5.44
CA TYR A 152 2.49 4.38 -5.63
C TYR A 152 2.56 4.71 -7.11
N GLY A 153 2.26 5.97 -7.47
CA GLY A 153 2.28 6.43 -8.85
C GLY A 153 1.48 7.72 -9.05
N ASP A 154 1.20 8.09 -10.29
CA ASP A 154 0.26 9.17 -10.64
C ASP A 154 -1.11 8.55 -10.95
N ILE A 155 -1.86 8.21 -9.90
CA ILE A 155 -3.06 7.39 -10.00
C ILE A 155 -4.29 8.30 -10.13
N ASP A 156 -5.15 8.03 -11.12
CA ASP A 156 -6.46 8.68 -11.20
C ASP A 156 -7.46 7.98 -10.24
N LEU A 157 -8.00 8.76 -9.31
CA LEU A 157 -8.98 8.32 -8.31
C LEU A 157 -10.20 7.60 -8.92
N LYS A 158 -10.60 8.00 -10.14
CA LYS A 158 -11.76 7.41 -10.83
C LYS A 158 -11.55 5.94 -11.17
N HIS A 159 -10.30 5.52 -11.34
CA HIS A 159 -9.97 4.14 -11.68
C HIS A 159 -9.67 3.27 -10.45
N ILE A 160 -9.27 3.85 -9.31
CA ILE A 160 -9.09 3.11 -8.04
C ILE A 160 -10.39 2.44 -7.59
N ALA A 161 -11.54 3.12 -7.72
CA ALA A 161 -12.84 2.54 -7.40
C ALA A 161 -13.13 1.27 -8.24
N LYS A 162 -12.54 1.14 -9.43
CA LYS A 162 -12.63 -0.05 -10.27
C LYS A 162 -11.65 -1.16 -9.83
N LEU A 163 -10.42 -0.84 -9.38
CA LEU A 163 -9.46 -1.85 -8.88
C LEU A 163 -10.03 -2.67 -7.73
N GLY A 164 -10.72 -2.02 -6.78
CA GLY A 164 -11.39 -2.74 -5.70
C GLY A 164 -12.46 -3.72 -6.22
N SER A 165 -13.11 -3.41 -7.36
CA SER A 165 -14.17 -4.23 -7.93
C SER A 165 -13.63 -5.49 -8.63
N THR A 166 -12.40 -5.45 -9.12
CA THR A 166 -11.75 -6.54 -9.87
C THR A 166 -10.94 -7.47 -8.98
N MET A 167 -10.42 -6.97 -7.85
CA MET A 167 -9.73 -7.78 -6.83
C MET A 167 -10.77 -8.31 -5.84
N ASP A 168 -11.20 -9.55 -6.02
CA ASP A 168 -12.26 -10.28 -5.28
C ASP A 168 -11.95 -10.43 -3.76
N LEU A 169 -11.80 -9.32 -3.05
CA LEU A 169 -11.65 -9.23 -1.60
C LEU A 169 -13.02 -8.86 -1.04
N GLY A 170 -13.56 -9.68 -0.14
CA GLY A 170 -14.98 -9.77 0.28
C GLY A 170 -15.68 -8.51 0.85
N GLY A 171 -15.10 -7.32 0.70
CA GLY A 171 -15.64 -6.03 1.12
C GLY A 171 -16.62 -5.33 0.20
N MET A 172 -16.74 -5.73 -1.07
CA MET A 172 -17.42 -4.93 -2.10
C MET A 172 -18.86 -5.34 -2.44
N GLU A 173 -19.40 -6.40 -1.84
CA GLU A 173 -20.86 -6.63 -1.87
C GLU A 173 -21.63 -5.41 -1.30
N TYR A 174 -20.96 -4.59 -0.48
CA TYR A 174 -21.49 -3.39 0.14
C TYR A 174 -21.39 -2.12 -0.72
N LEU A 175 -20.39 -2.00 -1.59
CA LEU A 175 -20.22 -0.81 -2.44
C LEU A 175 -21.15 -0.85 -3.66
N GLY A 176 -21.43 -2.05 -4.20
CA GLY A 176 -22.45 -2.23 -5.24
C GLY A 176 -23.86 -1.82 -4.78
N LYS A 177 -24.14 -1.87 -3.48
CA LYS A 177 -25.42 -1.46 -2.89
C LYS A 177 -25.57 0.07 -2.76
N MET A 178 -24.49 0.86 -2.83
CA MET A 178 -24.54 2.32 -2.73
C MET A 178 -24.80 3.06 -4.06
N LYS A 179 -24.82 2.35 -5.19
CA LYS A 179 -25.13 2.95 -6.51
C LYS A 179 -26.64 3.03 -6.80
N ASN A 180 -27.49 2.46 -5.93
CA ASN A 180 -28.95 2.43 -6.08
C ASN A 180 -29.71 3.42 -5.17
N ASN A 181 -29.05 4.48 -4.68
CA ASN A 181 -29.72 5.64 -4.07
C ASN A 181 -29.22 6.95 -4.68
#